data_AF-A0A951IHM1-F1
#
_entry.id   AF-A0A951IHM1-F1
#
_cell.length_a   1.000
_cell.length_b   1.000
_cell.length_c   1.000
_cell.angle_alpha   90.00
_cell.angle_beta   90.00
_cell.angle_gamma   90.00
#
_symmetry.space_group_name_H-M   'P 1'
#
loop_
_entity.id
_entity.type
_entity.pdbx_description
1 polymer ?
#
loop_
_entity_poly.entity_id
_entity_poly.type
_entity_poly.pdbx_seq_one_letter_code
_entity_poly.pdbx_strand_id
1 'polypeptide(L)' 'EVVANVQFGGAKRNRLYICGTTSLYAMYVQAHGVSHPR' A
#
# COMPACT_ATOMS: atom_id res chain seq x y z
N GLU A 1 9.28 -12.16 -2.18
CA GLU A 1 8.80 -12.75 -0.91
C GLU A 1 7.31 -13.05 -1.03
N VAL A 2 6.78 -13.97 -0.23
CA VAL A 2 5.32 -14.14 -0.10
C VAL A 2 4.77 -12.95 0.68
N VAL A 3 3.65 -12.41 0.23
CA VAL A 3 3.03 -11.20 0.79
C VAL A 3 1.72 -11.58 1.45
N ALA A 4 1.57 -11.20 2.73
CA ALA A 4 0.34 -11.44 3.46
C ALA A 4 -0.74 -10.42 3.11
N ASN A 5 -0.35 -9.14 2.96
CA ASN A 5 -1.28 -8.05 2.65
C ASN A 5 -0.60 -6.88 1.94
N VAL A 6 -1.43 -6.07 1.29
CA VAL A 6 -1.05 -4.77 0.72
C VAL A 6 -2.12 -3.73 1.03
N GLN A 7 -1.72 -2.48 1.21
CA GLN A 7 -2.66 -1.39 1.45
C GLN A 7 -2.15 -0.05 0.92
N PHE A 8 -3.05 0.71 0.29
CA PHE A 8 -2.81 2.11 -0.04
C PHE A 8 -2.99 2.99 1.20
N GLY A 9 -2.05 3.91 1.43
CA GLY A 9 -2.11 4.87 2.52
C GLY A 9 -1.27 6.12 2.27
N GLY A 10 -0.95 6.82 3.36
CA GLY A 10 -0.33 8.15 3.32
C GLY A 10 -1.33 9.26 2.95
N ALA A 11 -0.93 10.51 3.16
CA ALA A 11 -1.81 11.68 3.01
C ALA A 11 -2.44 11.78 1.62
N LYS A 12 -1.69 11.43 0.56
CA LYS A 12 -2.16 11.43 -0.83
C LYS A 12 -2.69 10.07 -1.29
N ARG A 13 -2.76 9.05 -0.42
CA ARG A 13 -3.15 7.67 -0.77
C ARG A 13 -2.36 7.03 -1.91
N ASN A 14 -1.14 7.51 -2.16
CA ASN A 14 -0.26 7.06 -3.24
C ASN A 14 0.97 6.31 -2.70
N ARG A 15 0.97 5.96 -1.42
CA ARG A 15 1.98 5.09 -0.83
C ARG A 15 1.41 3.69 -0.70
N LEU A 16 2.07 2.71 -1.32
CA LEU A 16 1.73 1.30 -1.19
C LEU A 16 2.59 0.68 -0.09
N TYR A 17 1.94 0.20 0.97
CA TYR A 17 2.56 -0.58 2.02
C TYR A 17 2.43 -2.07 1.68
N ILE A 18 3.53 -2.82 1.83
CA ILE A 18 3.60 -4.24 1.53
C ILE A 18 4.19 -4.96 2.74
N CYS A 19 3.44 -5.91 3.30
CA CYS A 19 3.92 -6.77 4.38
C CYS A 19 4.41 -8.09 3.79
N GLY A 20 5.73 -8.24 3.66
CA GLY A 20 6.36 -9.51 3.35
C GLY A 20 6.45 -10.39 4.58
N THR A 21 6.92 -11.63 4.42
CA THR A 21 7.05 -12.59 5.54
C THR A 21 7.97 -12.08 6.65
N THR A 22 9.10 -11.46 6.29
CA THR A 22 10.15 -11.01 7.23
C THR A 22 10.54 -9.56 7.01
N SER A 23 9.76 -8.85 6.20
CA SER A 23 10.09 -7.50 5.74
C SER A 23 8.84 -6.65 5.64
N LEU A 24 9.04 -5.33 5.74
CA LEU A 24 7.99 -4.35 5.51
C LEU A 24 8.51 -3.31 4.53
N TYR A 25 7.85 -3.21 3.39
CA TYR A 25 8.19 -2.24 2.34
C TYR A 25 7.14 -1.13 2.27
N ALA A 26 7.60 0.05 1.88
CA ALA A 26 6.74 1.17 1.53
C ALA A 26 7.32 1.89 0.32
N MET A 27 6.51 2.09 -0.71
CA MET A 27 6.94 2.80 -1.93
C MET A 27 5.86 3.77 -2.40
N TYR A 28 6.27 4.85 -3.04
CA TYR A 28 5.35 5.72 -3.75
C TYR A 28 5.05 5.14 -5.13
N VAL A 29 3.78 5.20 -5.52
CA VAL A 29 3.32 4.74 -6.84
C VAL A 29 2.54 5.86 -7.54
N GLN A 30 2.51 5.82 -8.87
CA GLN A 30 1.67 6.73 -9.68
C GLN A 30 0.21 6.22 -9.76
N ALA A 31 -0.33 5.82 -8.61
CA ALA A 31 -1.70 5.36 -8.45
C ALA A 31 -2.21 5.79 -7.08
N HIS A 32 -3.52 5.98 -6.96
CA HIS A 32 -4.18 6.32 -5.70
C HIS A 32 -5.11 5.18 -5.27
N GLY A 33 -5.11 4.86 -3.97
CA GLY A 33 -6.07 3.92 -3.41
C GLY A 33 -7.50 4.41 -3.61
N VAL A 34 -8.39 3.48 -3.98
CA VAL A 34 -9.82 3.76 -4.22
C VAL A 34 -10.46 4.35 -2.97
N SER A 35 -11.16 5.46 -3.13
CA SER A 35 -12.04 6.00 -2.09
C SER A 35 -13.32 5.19 -2.03
N HIS A 36 -13.73 4.80 -0.82
CA HIS A 36 -15.03 4.16 -0.62
C HIS A 36 -16.14 5.07 -1.18
N PRO A 37 -17.03 4.57 -2.06
CA PRO A 37 -18.20 5.33 -2.48
C PRO A 37 -19.08 5.58 -1.26
N ARG A 38 -19.54 6.82 -1.08
CA ARG A 38 -20.47 7.18 -0.01
C ARG A 38 -21.87 6.69 -0.33
#